data_AF-J6H9G5-F1
#
_entry.id   AF-J6H9G5-F1
#
_cell.length_a   1.000
_cell.length_b   1.000
_cell.length_c   1.000
_cell.angle_alpha   90.00
_cell.angle_beta   90.00
_cell.angle_gamma   90.00
#
_symmetry.space_group_name_H-M   'P 1'
#
loop_
_entity.id
_entity.type
_entity.pdbx_description
1 polymer ?
#
loop_
_entity_poly.entity_id
_entity_poly.type
_entity_poly.pdbx_seq_one_letter_code
_entity_poly.pdbx_strand_id
1 'polypeptide(L)'
;MKINNTSPVSGLYNNYKKVTKKSNNYEINKNFDIEISQTGKDFATAMEKLKSVEPVRKEKVEHIKNEIKNGTYMVDSVKVARAMLLGEVNY
;
A
#
# COMPACT_ATOMS: atom_id res chain seq x y z
N MET A 1 53.93 1.52 -23.34
CA MET A 1 52.59 1.72 -23.94
C MET A 1 51.61 0.76 -23.28
N LYS A 2 50.50 1.24 -22.71
CA LYS A 2 49.41 0.41 -22.19
C LYS A 2 48.44 0.12 -23.33
N ILE A 3 48.30 -1.14 -23.73
CA ILE A 3 47.41 -1.55 -24.83
C ILE A 3 46.17 -2.15 -24.21
N ASN A 4 45.09 -1.37 -24.09
CA ASN A 4 43.78 -1.90 -23.71
C ASN A 4 42.83 -1.70 -24.91
N ASN A 5 42.80 -2.68 -25.81
CA ASN A 5 41.81 -2.74 -26.89
C ASN A 5 40.48 -3.27 -26.34
N THR A 6 39.72 -2.43 -25.64
CA THR A 6 38.41 -2.79 -25.05
C THR A 6 37.21 -2.49 -25.95
N SER A 7 37.45 -2.08 -27.21
CA SER A 7 36.42 -1.72 -28.18
C SER A 7 35.37 -2.83 -28.42
N PRO A 8 35.73 -4.12 -28.55
CA PRO A 8 34.74 -5.18 -28.76
C PRO A 8 33.85 -5.45 -27.54
N VAL A 9 34.39 -5.26 -26.34
CA VAL A 9 33.70 -5.56 -25.06
C VAL A 9 32.61 -4.52 -24.78
N SER A 10 32.86 -3.25 -25.11
CA SER A 10 31.86 -2.18 -24.99
C SER A 10 30.64 -2.40 -25.89
N GLY A 11 30.85 -2.93 -27.11
CA GLY A 11 29.77 -3.28 -28.03
C GLY A 11 28.89 -4.42 -27.49
N LEU A 12 29.50 -5.46 -26.93
CA LEU A 12 28.79 -6.60 -26.33
C LEU A 12 27.98 -6.18 -25.09
N TYR A 13 28.52 -5.35 -24.21
CA TYR A 13 27.82 -4.85 -23.02
C TYR A 13 26.56 -4.03 -23.38
N ASN A 14 26.65 -3.17 -24.41
CA ASN A 14 25.51 -2.38 -24.86
C ASN A 14 24.41 -3.23 -25.52
N ASN A 15 24.77 -4.30 -26.23
CA ASN A 15 23.81 -5.24 -26.80
C ASN A 15 23.09 -6.05 -25.70
N TYR A 16 23.81 -6.50 -24.67
CA TYR A 16 23.22 -7.18 -23.52
C TYR A 16 22.28 -6.29 -22.70
N LYS A 17 22.55 -4.98 -22.63
CA LYS A 17 21.66 -4.02 -21.95
C LYS A 17 20.38 -3.73 -22.73
N LYS A 18 20.37 -3.90 -24.06
CA LYS A 18 19.18 -3.68 -24.91
C LYS A 18 18.18 -4.84 -24.89
N VAL A 19 18.61 -6.07 -24.58
CA VAL A 19 17.74 -7.26 -24.58
C VAL A 19 16.83 -7.39 -23.35
N THR A 20 16.89 -6.48 -22.37
CA THR A 20 16.07 -6.56 -21.13
C THR A 20 14.71 -5.87 -21.21
N LYS A 21 14.30 -5.31 -22.34
CA LYS A 21 12.92 -4.84 -22.53
C LYS A 21 12.29 -5.47 -23.76
N LYS A 22 11.88 -6.73 -23.61
CA LYS A 22 10.78 -7.27 -24.41
C LYS A 22 9.53 -6.50 -23.98
N SER A 23 9.27 -5.36 -24.63
CA SER A 23 7.95 -4.74 -24.59
C SER A 23 7.02 -5.76 -25.21
N ASN A 24 6.23 -6.44 -24.38
CA ASN A 24 5.12 -7.21 -24.88
C ASN A 24 4.14 -6.19 -25.47
N ASN A 25 4.30 -5.92 -26.76
CA ASN A 25 3.34 -5.15 -27.55
C ASN A 25 2.10 -6.04 -27.71
N TYR A 26 1.30 -6.12 -26.66
CA TYR A 26 -0.07 -6.59 -26.80
C TYR A 26 -0.76 -5.57 -27.71
N GLU A 27 -1.24 -6.01 -28.87
CA GLU A 27 -2.18 -5.23 -29.65
C GLU A 27 -3.41 -5.03 -28.76
N ILE A 28 -3.52 -3.86 -28.15
CA ILE A 28 -4.70 -3.48 -27.38
C ILE A 28 -5.82 -3.41 -28.42
N ASN A 29 -6.66 -4.45 -28.44
CA ASN A 29 -7.83 -4.52 -29.29
C ASN A 29 -8.73 -3.36 -28.88
N LYS A 30 -8.63 -2.25 -29.62
CA LYS A 30 -9.22 -0.93 -29.30
C LYS A 30 -10.76 -0.93 -29.32
N ASN A 31 -11.36 -2.09 -29.55
CA ASN A 31 -12.80 -2.31 -29.67
C ASN A 31 -13.43 -2.83 -28.36
N PHE A 32 -12.64 -3.10 -27.32
CA PHE A 32 -13.16 -3.45 -26.00
C PHE A 32 -12.90 -2.31 -25.02
N ASP A 33 -13.96 -1.56 -24.71
CA ASP A 33 -13.96 -0.62 -23.59
C ASP A 33 -13.95 -1.44 -22.28
N ILE A 34 -12.76 -1.59 -21.70
CA ILE A 34 -12.60 -2.20 -20.39
C ILE A 34 -12.71 -1.08 -19.36
N GLU A 35 -13.84 -1.01 -18.68
CA GLU A 35 -14.05 -0.08 -17.56
C GLU A 35 -13.92 -0.78 -16.21
N ILE A 36 -13.40 -0.04 -15.22
CA ILE A 36 -13.46 -0.46 -13.81
C ILE A 36 -14.93 -0.48 -13.37
N SER A 37 -15.34 -1.56 -12.71
CA SER A 37 -16.68 -1.67 -12.13
C SER A 37 -16.99 -0.50 -11.19
N GLN A 38 -18.25 -0.13 -11.08
CA GLN A 38 -18.66 0.94 -10.17
C GLN A 38 -18.19 0.68 -8.73
N THR A 39 -18.33 -0.56 -8.26
CA THR A 39 -17.83 -0.99 -6.95
C THR A 39 -16.32 -0.81 -6.78
N GLY A 40 -15.54 -1.07 -7.84
CA GLY A 40 -14.10 -0.85 -7.81
C GLY A 40 -13.74 0.64 -7.70
N LYS A 41 -14.48 1.49 -8.42
CA LYS A 41 -14.34 2.95 -8.34
C LYS A 41 -14.68 3.44 -6.91
N ASP A 42 -15.80 3.00 -6.36
CA ASP A 42 -16.25 3.37 -5.01
C ASP A 42 -15.24 2.94 -3.93
N PHE A 43 -14.71 1.72 -4.04
CA PHE A 43 -13.69 1.21 -3.12
C PHE A 43 -12.40 2.02 -3.19
N ALA A 44 -11.94 2.36 -4.39
CA ALA A 44 -10.74 3.18 -4.57
C ALA A 44 -10.90 4.57 -3.93
N THR A 45 -12.06 5.21 -4.13
CA THR A 45 -12.38 6.51 -3.50
C THR A 45 -12.45 6.40 -1.98
N ALA A 46 -13.06 5.35 -1.43
CA ALA A 46 -13.12 5.13 0.01
C ALA A 46 -11.72 4.92 0.62
N MET A 47 -10.87 4.14 -0.06
CA MET A 47 -9.50 3.88 0.36
C MET A 47 -8.62 5.14 0.33
N GLU A 48 -8.80 5.99 -0.69
CA GLU A 48 -8.11 7.28 -0.78
C GLU A 48 -8.49 8.20 0.38
N LYS A 49 -9.79 8.30 0.68
CA LYS A 49 -10.28 9.06 1.84
C LYS A 49 -9.74 8.50 3.15
N LEU A 50 -9.68 7.18 3.31
CA LEU A 50 -9.13 6.55 4.51
C LEU A 50 -7.65 6.92 4.72
N LYS A 51 -6.85 6.97 3.64
CA LYS A 51 -5.44 7.38 3.71
C LYS A 51 -5.25 8.84 4.13
N SER A 52 -6.22 9.70 3.84
CA SER A 52 -6.17 11.12 4.21
C SER A 52 -6.51 11.38 5.69
N VAL A 53 -7.07 10.38 6.39
CA VAL A 53 -7.36 10.50 7.82
C VAL A 53 -6.07 10.47 8.62
N GLU A 54 -5.97 11.35 9.63
CA GLU A 54 -4.81 11.38 10.53
C GLU A 54 -4.59 10.00 11.18
N PRO A 55 -3.34 9.51 11.26
CA PRO A 55 -3.04 8.20 11.86
C PRO A 55 -3.58 8.05 13.28
N VAL A 56 -3.67 9.17 14.00
CA VAL A 56 -4.26 9.26 15.34
C VAL A 56 -5.57 10.03 15.27
N ARG A 57 -6.66 9.35 15.62
CA ARG A 57 -7.98 9.98 15.79
C ARG A 57 -8.03 10.78 17.10
N LYS A 58 -7.57 12.03 17.05
CA LYS A 58 -7.45 12.92 18.23
C LYS A 58 -8.74 13.02 19.04
N GLU A 59 -9.89 13.16 18.38
CA GLU A 59 -11.20 13.20 19.02
C GLU A 59 -11.45 11.98 19.91
N LYS A 60 -11.23 10.77 19.39
CA LYS A 60 -11.39 9.52 20.13
C LYS A 60 -10.45 9.44 21.33
N VAL A 61 -9.22 9.90 21.18
CA VAL A 61 -8.23 9.92 22.26
C VAL A 61 -8.68 10.86 23.38
N GLU A 62 -9.09 12.08 23.04
CA GLU A 62 -9.55 13.06 24.02
C GLU A 62 -10.84 12.62 24.73
N HIS A 63 -11.77 11.98 24.01
CA HIS A 63 -12.97 11.38 24.61
C HIS A 63 -12.60 10.36 25.69
N ILE A 64 -11.77 9.37 25.36
CA ILE A 64 -11.36 8.31 26.30
C ILE A 64 -10.61 8.92 27.49
N LYS A 65 -9.72 9.90 27.27
CA LYS A 65 -9.03 10.61 28.37
C LYS A 65 -10.02 11.27 29.32
N ASN A 66 -11.05 11.92 28.79
CA ASN A 66 -12.08 12.55 29.61
C ASN A 66 -12.89 11.53 30.40
N GLU A 67 -13.27 10.40 29.79
CA GLU A 67 -13.96 9.31 30.51
C GLU A 67 -13.13 8.73 31.64
N ILE A 68 -11.82 8.56 31.42
CA ILE A 68 -10.89 8.09 32.46
C ILE A 68 -10.80 9.13 33.59
N LYS A 69 -10.62 10.42 33.25
CA LYS A 69 -10.52 11.50 34.23
C LYS A 69 -11.79 11.63 35.08
N ASN A 70 -12.95 11.45 34.46
CA ASN A 70 -14.26 11.55 35.13
C ASN A 70 -14.67 10.25 35.82
N GLY A 71 -13.88 9.17 35.70
CA GLY A 71 -14.19 7.86 36.28
C GLY A 71 -15.37 7.14 35.62
N THR A 72 -15.79 7.56 34.43
CA THR A 72 -16.90 6.95 33.68
C THR A 72 -16.43 5.90 32.68
N TYR A 73 -15.11 5.74 32.50
CA TYR A 73 -14.55 4.73 31.61
C TYR A 73 -14.75 3.32 32.19
N MET A 74 -15.49 2.47 31.49
CA MET A 74 -15.71 1.08 31.87
C MET A 74 -14.79 0.16 31.06
N VAL A 75 -13.97 -0.63 31.75
CA VAL A 75 -13.08 -1.61 31.12
C VAL A 75 -13.90 -2.83 30.69
N ASP A 76 -13.84 -3.14 29.39
CA ASP A 76 -14.44 -4.36 28.84
C ASP A 76 -13.50 -5.55 29.08
N SER A 77 -13.85 -6.39 30.06
CA SER A 77 -13.06 -7.56 30.45
C SER A 77 -12.98 -8.63 29.37
N VAL A 78 -14.03 -8.79 28.55
CA VAL A 78 -14.06 -9.75 27.44
C VAL A 78 -13.07 -9.31 26.37
N LYS A 79 -13.07 -8.02 26.06
CA LYS A 79 -12.13 -7.43 25.11
C LYS A 79 -10.69 -7.57 25.56
N VAL A 80 -10.42 -7.36 26.85
CA VAL A 80 -9.09 -7.57 27.44
C VAL A 80 -8.67 -9.05 27.33
N ALA A 81 -9.54 -9.98 27.71
CA ALA A 81 -9.25 -11.41 27.63
C ALA A 81 -8.99 -11.87 26.19
N ARG A 82 -9.77 -11.39 25.22
CA ARG A 82 -9.56 -11.68 23.79
C ARG A 82 -8.22 -11.15 23.29
N ALA A 83 -7.86 -9.93 23.64
CA ALA A 83 -6.57 -9.36 23.26
C ALA A 83 -5.40 -10.18 23.84
N MET A 84 -5.51 -10.64 25.10
CA MET A 84 -4.49 -11.44 25.76
C MET A 84 -4.35 -12.85 25.17
N LEU A 85 -5.48 -13.52 24.90
CA LEU A 85 -5.49 -14.94 24.50
C LEU A 85 -5.39 -15.14 22.98
N LEU A 86 -5.99 -14.25 22.20
CA LEU A 86 -6.16 -14.41 20.76
C LEU A 86 -5.30 -13.43 19.96
N GLY A 87 -4.65 -12.46 20.61
CA GLY A 87 -3.95 -11.37 19.92
C GLY A 87 -4.88 -10.46 19.12
N GLU A 88 -6.20 -10.52 19.37
CA GLU A 88 -7.20 -9.67 18.74
C GLU A 88 -7.03 -8.22 19.25
N VAL A 89 -6.22 -7.45 18.55
CA VAL A 89 -6.22 -5.98 18.65
C VAL A 89 -7.17 -5.42 17.60
N ASN A 90 -8.04 -4.49 18.03
CA ASN A 90 -9.05 -3.92 17.15
C ASN A 90 -8.35 -3.08 16.08
N TYR A 91 -8.33 -3.57 14.84
CA TYR A 91 -7.90 -2.84 13.65
C TYR A 91 -9.01 -1.90 13.17
#